data_AF-A0A1W4WJ82-F1
#
_entry.id   AF-A0A1W4WJ82-F1
#
_cell.length_a   1.000
_cell.length_b   1.000
_cell.length_c   1.000
_cell.angle_alpha   90.00
_cell.angle_beta   90.00
_cell.angle_gamma   90.00
#
_symmetry.space_group_name_H-M   'P 1'
#
loop_
_entity.id
_entity.type
_entity.pdbx_description
1 polymer ?
#
loop_
_entity_poly.entity_id
_entity_poly.type
_entity_poly.pdbx_seq_one_letter_code
_entity_poly.pdbx_strand_id
1 'polypeptide(L)' 'MNKLLVFALFAAICIVFSSAAPMEELEDAPEPSPRVARAAACKDRDCSLDCIFKGYRTGRCRNGRCVCG' A
#
# COMPACT_ATOMS: atom_id res chain seq x y z
N MET A 1 16.96 10.94 -48.36
CA MET A 1 17.27 9.67 -47.67
C MET A 1 17.17 9.77 -46.14
N ASN A 2 17.10 10.98 -45.55
CA ASN A 2 17.09 11.16 -44.10
C ASN A 2 15.71 10.97 -43.43
N LYS A 3 14.61 10.96 -44.21
CA LYS A 3 13.25 10.77 -43.68
C LYS A 3 13.01 9.37 -43.12
N LEU A 4 13.62 8.35 -43.76
CA LEU A 4 13.55 6.96 -43.30
C LEU A 4 14.32 6.75 -41.98
N LEU A 5 15.47 7.42 -41.82
CA LEU A 5 16.29 7.32 -40.62
C LEU A 5 15.59 7.95 -39.40
N VAL A 6 14.90 9.08 -39.60
CA VAL A 6 14.10 9.73 -38.56
C VAL A 6 12.91 8.86 -38.13
N PHE A 7 12.21 8.23 -39.09
CA PHE A 7 11.11 7.32 -38.78
C PHE A 7 11.57 6.09 -37.99
N ALA A 8 12.70 5.50 -38.37
CA ALA A 8 13.25 4.33 -37.68
C ALA A 8 13.66 4.64 -36.23
N LEU A 9 14.27 5.82 -35.99
CA LEU A 9 14.61 6.26 -34.64
C LEU A 9 13.37 6.47 -33.77
N PHE A 10 12.33 7.11 -34.31
CA PHE A 10 11.10 7.37 -33.56
C PHE A 10 10.38 6.06 -33.18
N ALA A 11 10.31 5.10 -34.11
CA ALA A 11 9.73 3.78 -33.84
C ALA A 11 10.53 3.02 -32.76
N ALA A 12 11.86 3.05 -32.80
CA ALA A 12 12.69 2.40 -31.78
C ALA A 12 12.49 2.99 -30.38
N ILE A 13 12.36 4.32 -30.28
CA ILE A 13 12.10 5.01 -29.01
C ILE A 13 10.71 4.63 -28.45
N CYS A 14 9.68 4.56 -29.29
CA CYS A 14 8.34 4.14 -28.87
C CYS A 14 8.30 2.71 -28.32
N ILE A 15 9.04 1.77 -28.93
CA ILE A 15 9.09 0.37 -28.48
C ILE A 15 9.74 0.25 -27.08
N VAL A 16 10.76 1.06 -26.79
CA VAL A 16 11.42 1.09 -25.46
C VAL A 16 10.50 1.71 -24.39
N PHE A 17 9.66 2.69 -24.74
CA PHE A 17 8.73 3.31 -23.80
C PHE A 17 7.55 2.38 -23.43
N SER A 18 7.11 1.52 -24.36
CA SER A 18 6.02 0.57 -24.10
C SER A 18 6.39 -0.60 -23.20
N SER A 19 7.69 -0.88 -22.96
CA SER A 19 8.14 -1.92 -22.04
C SER A 19 8.44 -1.42 -20.62
N ALA A 20 8.08 -0.18 -20.29
CA ALA A 20 8.00 0.29 -18.91
C ALA A 20 6.81 -0.39 -18.20
N ALA A 21 7.05 -1.65 -17.84
CA ALA A 21 6.31 -2.54 -16.97
C ALA A 21 4.82 -2.81 -17.32
N PRO A 22 4.37 -4.08 -17.37
CA PRO A 22 3.06 -4.31 -16.79
C PRO A 22 3.20 -3.83 -15.34
N MET A 23 2.51 -2.75 -15.00
CA MET A 23 2.11 -2.62 -13.61
C MET A 23 1.28 -3.87 -13.38
N GLU A 24 1.89 -4.88 -12.76
CA GLU A 24 1.15 -5.78 -11.90
C GLU A 24 0.42 -4.80 -10.96
N GLU A 25 -0.82 -4.46 -11.33
CA GLU A 25 -1.82 -4.21 -10.32
C GLU A 25 -1.81 -5.49 -9.51
N LEU A 26 -0.94 -5.47 -8.49
CA LEU A 26 -1.02 -6.32 -7.34
C LEU A 26 -2.45 -6.12 -6.89
N GLU A 27 -3.32 -7.03 -7.34
CA GLU A 27 -4.72 -7.10 -6.96
C GLU A 27 -4.74 -6.82 -5.48
N ASP A 28 -5.34 -5.68 -5.16
CA ASP A 28 -5.69 -5.17 -3.85
C ASP A 28 -5.82 -6.36 -2.90
N ALA A 29 -4.74 -6.65 -2.16
CA ALA A 29 -4.82 -7.61 -1.08
C ALA A 29 -5.97 -7.07 -0.24
N PRO A 30 -7.08 -7.82 -0.08
CA PRO A 30 -8.33 -7.25 0.39
C PRO A 30 -8.01 -6.47 1.65
N GLU A 31 -8.22 -5.15 1.60
CA GLU A 31 -8.15 -4.27 2.77
C GLU A 31 -8.78 -5.09 3.90
N PRO A 32 -8.00 -5.54 4.90
CA PRO A 32 -8.49 -6.52 5.84
C PRO A 32 -9.67 -5.86 6.50
N SER A 33 -10.88 -6.32 6.14
CA SER A 33 -12.13 -5.79 6.66
C SER A 33 -11.91 -5.58 8.15
N PRO A 34 -12.14 -4.39 8.71
CA PRO A 34 -11.71 -4.04 10.07
C PRO A 34 -12.30 -4.94 11.16
N ARG A 35 -13.11 -5.93 10.80
CA ARG A 35 -13.64 -6.99 11.65
C ARG A 35 -12.80 -8.28 11.63
N VAL A 36 -12.08 -8.62 10.56
CA VAL A 36 -11.26 -9.85 10.47
C VAL A 36 -9.89 -9.67 11.14
N ALA A 37 -9.35 -8.45 11.16
CA ALA A 37 -8.15 -8.12 11.93
C ALA A 37 -8.37 -8.05 13.46
N ARG A 38 -9.62 -8.00 13.92
CA ARG A 38 -9.95 -7.82 15.36
C ARG A 38 -9.69 -9.05 16.23
N ALA A 39 -9.48 -10.23 15.64
CA ALA A 39 -9.37 -11.47 16.41
C ALA A 39 -7.93 -12.01 16.58
N ALA A 40 -6.95 -11.59 15.77
CA ALA A 40 -5.67 -12.33 15.69
C ALA A 40 -4.45 -11.64 16.32
N ALA A 41 -4.40 -10.32 16.47
CA ALA A 41 -3.28 -9.67 17.16
C ALA A 41 -3.71 -8.29 17.61
N CYS A 42 -3.86 -8.08 18.90
CA CYS A 42 -3.84 -6.73 19.42
C CYS A 42 -2.46 -6.14 19.09
N LYS A 43 -2.41 -5.24 18.11
CA LYS A 43 -1.19 -4.52 17.74
C LYS A 43 -1.10 -3.26 18.60
N ASP A 44 -0.01 -3.11 19.33
CA ASP A 44 0.22 -1.94 20.19
C ASP A 44 0.11 -0.63 19.41
N ARG A 45 0.57 -0.61 18.16
CA ARG A 45 0.49 0.58 17.29
C ARG A 45 -0.95 0.97 17.00
N ASP A 46 -1.76 0.02 16.56
CA ASP A 46 -3.17 0.28 16.20
C ASP A 46 -3.98 0.63 17.45
N CYS A 47 -3.70 -0.06 18.56
CA CYS A 47 -4.27 0.25 19.87
C CYS A 47 -3.91 1.66 20.34
N SER A 48 -2.63 2.05 20.23
CA SER A 48 -2.20 3.39 20.63
C SER A 48 -2.85 4.48 19.79
N LEU A 49 -2.98 4.26 18.47
CA LEU A 49 -3.65 5.21 17.58
C LEU A 49 -5.14 5.35 17.92
N ASP A 50 -5.85 4.23 18.10
CA ASP A 50 -7.28 4.24 18.48
C ASP A 50 -7.51 4.96 19.83
N CYS A 51 -6.63 4.73 20.80
CA CYS A 51 -6.67 5.42 22.09
C CYS A 51 -6.41 6.93 21.96
N ILE A 52 -5.46 7.34 21.12
CA ILE A 52 -5.20 8.77 20.85
C ILE A 52 -6.42 9.43 20.20
N PHE A 53 -7.07 8.76 19.23
CA PHE A 53 -8.32 9.25 18.63
C PHE A 53 -9.45 9.40 19.65
N LYS A 54 -9.47 8.59 20.71
CA LYS A 54 -10.42 8.70 21.83
C LYS A 54 -10.04 9.75 22.87
N GLY A 55 -8.90 10.44 22.71
CA GLY A 55 -8.42 11.49 23.61
C GLY A 55 -7.50 11.02 24.74
N TYR A 56 -7.03 9.77 24.69
CA TYR A 56 -6.00 9.27 25.61
C TYR A 56 -4.59 9.62 25.11
N ARG A 57 -3.56 9.53 25.98
CA ARG A 57 -2.18 9.83 25.55
C ARG A 57 -1.59 8.68 24.74
N THR A 58 -1.91 7.44 25.09
CA THR A 58 -1.42 6.25 24.41
C THR A 58 -2.32 5.04 24.72
N GLY A 59 -2.05 3.92 24.06
CA GLY A 59 -2.74 2.66 24.26
C GLY A 59 -1.78 1.51 24.06
N ARG A 60 -1.93 0.44 24.85
CA ARG A 60 -1.13 -0.79 24.73
C ARG A 60 -2.00 -2.02 24.84
N CYS A 61 -1.53 -3.09 24.21
CA CYS A 61 -2.16 -4.38 24.21
C CYS A 61 -1.77 -5.18 25.46
N ARG A 62 -2.79 -5.54 26.26
CA ARG A 62 -2.66 -6.43 27.42
C ARG A 62 -3.61 -7.60 27.29
N ASN A 63 -3.07 -8.82 27.33
CA ASN A 63 -3.85 -10.07 27.22
C ASN A 63 -4.77 -10.09 25.98
N GLY A 64 -4.27 -9.61 24.83
CA GLY A 64 -5.05 -9.53 23.59
C GLY A 64 -6.13 -8.43 23.57
N ARG A 65 -6.19 -7.56 24.58
CA ARG A 65 -7.11 -6.42 24.66
C ARG A 65 -6.36 -5.10 24.63
N CYS A 66 -6.90 -4.13 23.90
CA CYS A 66 -6.37 -2.77 23.89
C CYS A 66 -6.76 -2.02 25.17
N VAL A 67 -5.77 -1.45 25.86
CA VAL A 67 -5.94 -0.67 27.10
C VAL A 67 -5.38 0.73 26.87
N CYS A 68 -6.24 1.75 27.00
CA CYS A 68 -5.85 3.16 26.88
C CYS A 68 -5.40 3.74 28.23
N GLY A 69 -4.46 4.69 28.20
CA GLY A 69 -3.93 5.37 29.39
C GLY A 69 -3.38 6.77 29.13
#